data_AF-A0A970SK86-F1
#
_entry.id   AF-A0A970SK86-F1
#
_cell.length_a   1.000
_cell.length_b   1.000
_cell.length_c   1.000
_cell.angle_alpha   90.00
_cell.angle_beta   90.00
_cell.angle_gamma   90.00
#
_symmetry.space_group_name_H-M   'P 1'
#
loop_
_entity.id
_entity.type
_entity.pdbx_description
1 polymer ?
#
loop_
_entity_poly.entity_id
_entity_poly.type
_entity_poly.pdbx_seq_one_letter_code
_entity_poly.pdbx_strand_id
1 'polypeptide(L)'
;MLNIKTNTTILLLVISSCLFGQIPTKFTGDENFVQNSELLDSLLFDGIKLAKIDTFEFSFVPPKQYLKINAQTFINYQTSSFIQVSEMKRVVYMLATQNINAQTLEPQGVRFVKKENVITYNNNEAILVYVENEIEGNTFERMMLFTGDYTRTIWLSASYPKELSESIHKMLYDSLLSVKF
;
A
#
# COMPACT_ATOMS: atom_id res chain seq x y z
N MET A 1 49.26 -0.03 -4.77
CA MET A 1 47.98 -0.71 -5.07
C MET A 1 47.07 -0.60 -3.87
N LEU A 2 46.23 0.44 -3.81
CA LEU A 2 45.17 0.53 -2.80
C LEU A 2 43.96 -0.26 -3.32
N ASN A 3 43.61 -1.31 -2.59
CA ASN A 3 42.47 -2.16 -2.91
C ASN A 3 41.20 -1.58 -2.28
N ILE A 4 40.14 -1.62 -3.07
CA ILE A 4 38.85 -0.97 -2.91
C ILE A 4 38.02 -1.67 -1.82
N LYS A 5 37.38 -0.90 -0.95
CA LYS A 5 36.11 -1.30 -0.32
C LYS A 5 35.12 -0.14 -0.45
N THR A 6 34.39 -0.16 -1.56
CA THR A 6 33.18 0.63 -1.77
C THR A 6 32.14 0.15 -0.75
N ASN A 7 31.89 0.98 0.27
CA ASN A 7 30.77 0.83 1.19
C ASN A 7 29.46 1.00 0.40
N THR A 8 28.95 -0.12 -0.11
CA THR A 8 27.58 -0.21 -0.63
C THR A 8 26.67 -0.41 0.57
N THR A 9 26.26 0.69 1.18
CA THR A 9 25.22 0.67 2.22
C THR A 9 23.92 0.24 1.54
N ILE A 10 23.62 -1.06 1.61
CA ILE A 10 22.34 -1.62 1.22
C ILE A 10 21.29 -0.97 2.12
N LEU A 11 20.49 -0.08 1.54
CA LEU A 11 19.27 0.42 2.17
C LEU A 11 18.34 -0.79 2.34
N LEU A 12 18.45 -1.48 3.48
CA LEU A 12 17.44 -2.44 3.90
C LEU A 12 16.15 -1.65 4.07
N LEU A 13 15.23 -1.81 3.14
CA LEU A 13 13.80 -1.62 3.40
C LEU A 13 13.44 -2.65 4.46
N VAL A 14 13.64 -2.30 5.72
CA VAL A 14 13.03 -3.01 6.84
C VAL A 14 11.55 -2.71 6.71
N ILE A 15 10.84 -3.55 5.96
CA ILE A 15 9.39 -3.64 6.02
C ILE A 15 9.12 -4.16 7.43
N SER A 16 9.03 -3.24 8.38
CA SER A 16 8.77 -3.56 9.78
C SER A 16 7.50 -4.39 9.81
N SER A 17 7.66 -5.66 10.20
CA SER A 17 6.59 -6.63 10.46
C SER A 17 5.74 -6.26 11.68
N CYS A 18 5.81 -5.02 12.16
CA CYS A 18 4.97 -4.50 13.23
C CYS A 18 3.92 -3.58 12.64
N LEU A 19 2.84 -4.17 12.10
CA LEU A 19 1.47 -3.66 12.15
C LEU A 19 0.46 -4.71 11.66
N PHE A 20 0.72 -6.01 11.84
CA PHE A 20 -0.38 -6.94 12.14
C PHE A 20 -0.66 -6.80 13.63
N GLY A 21 -1.16 -5.63 14.02
CA GLY A 21 -1.96 -5.56 15.24
C GLY A 21 -3.08 -6.56 15.05
N GLN A 22 -3.11 -7.56 15.92
CA GLN A 22 -4.08 -8.64 15.96
C GLN A 22 -5.44 -8.15 15.45
N ILE A 23 -5.84 -8.56 14.24
CA ILE A 23 -7.24 -8.44 13.87
C ILE A 23 -7.94 -9.42 14.83
N PRO A 24 -8.83 -8.95 15.72
CA PRO A 24 -9.52 -9.87 16.60
C PRO A 24 -10.33 -10.86 15.75
N THR A 25 -9.93 -12.12 15.77
CA THR A 25 -10.59 -13.25 15.07
C THR A 25 -11.87 -13.71 15.77
N LYS A 26 -12.38 -12.94 16.72
CA LYS A 26 -13.63 -13.23 17.44
C LYS A 26 -14.56 -12.03 17.38
N PHE A 27 -15.51 -12.11 16.46
CA PHE A 27 -16.72 -11.30 16.49
C PHE A 27 -17.63 -11.87 17.59
N THR A 28 -17.51 -11.35 18.81
CA THR A 28 -18.65 -11.39 19.74
C THR A 28 -19.53 -10.22 19.34
N GLY A 29 -20.62 -10.51 18.62
CA GLY A 29 -21.60 -9.51 18.22
C GLY A 29 -22.20 -8.87 19.46
N ASP A 30 -21.71 -7.70 19.82
CA ASP A 30 -22.31 -6.85 20.83
C ASP A 30 -23.56 -6.22 20.20
N GLU A 31 -24.72 -6.38 20.83
CA GLU A 31 -26.05 -6.04 20.32
C GLU A 31 -26.26 -4.52 20.04
N ASN A 32 -25.22 -3.71 20.22
CA ASN A 32 -25.21 -2.25 20.01
C ASN A 32 -24.73 -1.82 18.60
N PHE A 33 -24.31 -2.74 17.72
CA PHE A 33 -23.78 -2.38 16.39
C PHE A 33 -24.82 -1.81 15.41
N VAL A 34 -26.12 -2.00 15.67
CA VAL A 34 -27.20 -1.72 14.70
C VAL A 34 -27.64 -0.24 14.66
N GLN A 35 -27.20 0.62 15.58
CA GLN A 35 -27.73 2.00 15.65
C GLN A 35 -26.99 3.08 14.83
N ASN A 36 -25.85 2.78 14.18
CA ASN A 36 -25.01 3.81 13.55
C ASN A 36 -24.63 3.54 12.08
N SER A 37 -25.49 2.88 11.29
CA SER A 37 -25.20 2.67 9.87
C SER A 37 -25.04 3.98 9.09
N GLU A 38 -25.87 4.99 9.38
CA GLU A 38 -25.81 6.29 8.70
C GLU A 38 -24.52 7.06 9.01
N LEU A 39 -24.03 6.99 10.26
CA LEU A 39 -22.75 7.57 10.63
C LEU A 39 -21.60 6.82 9.97
N LEU A 40 -21.66 5.48 9.89
CA LEU A 40 -20.66 4.68 9.20
C LEU A 40 -20.62 5.03 7.71
N ASP A 41 -21.77 5.12 7.05
CA ASP A 41 -21.89 5.45 5.63
C ASP A 41 -21.33 6.85 5.33
N SER A 42 -21.47 7.80 6.25
CA SER A 42 -20.88 9.15 6.13
C SER A 42 -19.34 9.17 6.19
N LEU A 43 -18.74 8.12 6.76
CA LEU A 43 -17.28 7.97 6.88
C LEU A 43 -16.67 7.20 5.70
N LEU A 44 -17.50 6.59 4.85
CA LEU A 44 -17.06 5.85 3.69
C LEU A 44 -16.66 6.79 2.54
N PHE A 45 -15.60 6.42 1.84
CA PHE A 45 -15.27 7.07 0.57
C PHE A 45 -16.27 6.69 -0.52
N ASP A 46 -16.55 7.64 -1.40
CA ASP A 46 -17.45 7.50 -2.56
C ASP A 46 -16.72 6.99 -3.82
N GLY A 47 -15.38 6.89 -3.78
CA GLY A 47 -14.55 6.53 -4.92
C GLY A 47 -14.22 7.70 -5.86
N ILE A 48 -14.56 8.94 -5.47
CA ILE A 48 -14.42 10.16 -6.29
C ILE A 48 -13.68 11.24 -5.50
N LYS A 49 -13.99 11.37 -4.21
CA LYS A 49 -13.44 12.38 -3.32
C LYS A 49 -11.97 12.10 -3.02
N LEU A 50 -11.17 13.14 -3.20
CA LEU A 50 -9.76 13.16 -2.86
C LEU A 50 -9.56 13.07 -1.34
N ALA A 51 -8.77 12.09 -0.89
CA ALA A 51 -8.24 12.03 0.46
C ALA A 51 -6.89 12.74 0.53
N LYS A 52 -6.79 13.76 1.38
CA LYS A 52 -5.52 14.42 1.70
C LYS A 52 -4.79 13.65 2.80
N ILE A 53 -3.49 13.48 2.61
CA ILE A 53 -2.58 12.87 3.58
C ILE A 53 -1.65 13.97 4.07
N ASP A 54 -2.16 14.81 4.97
CA ASP A 54 -1.50 16.04 5.40
C ASP A 54 -0.10 15.79 5.98
N THR A 55 0.11 14.64 6.63
CA THR A 55 1.41 14.24 7.17
C THR A 55 2.51 14.11 6.11
N PHE A 56 2.14 13.81 4.87
CA PHE A 56 3.06 13.52 3.77
C PHE A 56 2.88 14.45 2.56
N GLU A 57 1.99 15.44 2.67
CA GLU A 57 1.72 16.45 1.64
C GLU A 57 1.44 15.85 0.25
N PHE A 58 0.67 14.77 0.21
CA PHE A 58 0.11 14.23 -1.03
C PHE A 58 -1.37 13.87 -0.84
N SER A 59 -2.00 13.48 -1.93
CA SER A 59 -3.39 13.05 -1.96
C SER A 59 -3.62 11.92 -2.95
N PHE A 60 -4.71 11.19 -2.78
CA PHE A 60 -5.17 10.17 -3.72
C PHE A 60 -6.69 10.00 -3.60
N VAL A 61 -7.32 9.23 -4.46
CA VAL A 61 -8.74 8.89 -4.41
C VAL A 61 -8.87 7.47 -3.86
N PRO A 62 -9.28 7.28 -2.59
CA PRO A 62 -9.54 5.95 -2.06
C PRO A 62 -10.73 5.30 -2.77
N PRO A 63 -10.79 3.97 -2.84
CA PRO A 63 -11.90 3.29 -3.46
C PRO A 63 -13.21 3.50 -2.69
N LYS A 64 -14.33 3.27 -3.37
CA LYS A 64 -15.66 3.33 -2.74
C LYS A 64 -15.74 2.33 -1.58
N GLN A 65 -16.47 2.68 -0.51
CA GLN A 65 -16.67 1.86 0.69
C GLN A 65 -15.40 1.58 1.51
N TYR A 66 -14.30 2.26 1.23
CA TYR A 66 -13.16 2.26 2.15
C TYR A 66 -13.43 3.21 3.31
N LEU A 67 -12.92 2.84 4.48
CA LEU A 67 -12.93 3.65 5.70
C LEU A 67 -11.48 4.05 6.04
N LYS A 68 -11.25 5.33 6.35
CA LYS A 68 -9.96 5.77 6.90
C LYS A 68 -9.91 5.45 8.39
N ILE A 69 -9.03 4.54 8.81
CA ILE A 69 -8.90 4.12 10.22
C ILE A 69 -7.84 4.90 10.99
N ASN A 70 -6.86 5.47 10.29
CA ASN A 70 -5.85 6.36 10.85
C ASN A 70 -5.25 7.26 9.75
N ALA A 71 -4.19 7.99 10.05
CA ALA A 71 -3.56 8.90 9.08
C ALA A 71 -3.03 8.19 7.81
N GLN A 72 -2.73 6.90 7.88
CA GLN A 72 -1.98 6.14 6.88
C GLN A 72 -2.74 4.94 6.30
N THR A 73 -3.83 4.49 6.93
CA THR A 73 -4.51 3.25 6.55
C THR A 73 -5.98 3.46 6.21
N PHE A 74 -6.39 2.83 5.12
CA PHE A 74 -7.76 2.75 4.61
C PHE A 74 -8.15 1.29 4.47
N ILE A 75 -9.33 0.89 4.91
CA ILE A 75 -9.76 -0.52 4.91
C ILE A 75 -11.16 -0.67 4.33
N ASN A 76 -11.40 -1.77 3.62
CA ASN A 76 -12.73 -2.30 3.38
C ASN A 76 -12.85 -3.65 4.08
N TYR A 77 -13.69 -3.69 5.11
CA TYR A 77 -13.90 -4.89 5.93
C TYR A 77 -14.63 -6.01 5.18
N GLN A 78 -15.44 -5.70 4.16
CA GLN A 78 -16.19 -6.70 3.41
C GLN A 78 -15.28 -7.55 2.52
N THR A 79 -14.23 -6.93 1.99
CA THR A 79 -13.27 -7.55 1.06
C THR A 79 -11.94 -7.89 1.73
N SER A 80 -11.80 -7.64 3.04
CA SER A 80 -10.53 -7.78 3.79
C SER A 80 -9.35 -7.11 3.09
N SER A 81 -9.61 -6.00 2.40
CA SER A 81 -8.61 -5.28 1.62
C SER A 81 -8.30 -3.94 2.25
N PHE A 82 -7.06 -3.50 2.10
CA PHE A 82 -6.61 -2.25 2.70
C PHE A 82 -5.59 -1.54 1.83
N ILE A 83 -5.53 -0.23 1.98
CA ILE A 83 -4.50 0.63 1.41
C ILE A 83 -3.71 1.25 2.57
N GLN A 84 -2.39 1.07 2.53
CA GLN A 84 -1.45 1.74 3.43
C GLN A 84 -0.63 2.74 2.65
N VAL A 85 -0.37 3.89 3.26
CA VAL A 85 0.39 4.96 2.64
C VAL A 85 1.54 5.42 3.53
N SER A 86 2.68 5.73 2.92
CA SER A 86 3.89 6.14 3.62
C SER A 86 4.79 7.03 2.75
N GLU A 87 5.77 7.67 3.38
CA GLU A 87 6.78 8.48 2.73
C GLU A 87 8.18 8.09 3.22
N MET A 88 9.14 7.94 2.29
CA MET A 88 10.56 7.86 2.59
C MET A 88 11.20 9.23 2.31
N LYS A 89 11.42 10.00 3.38
CA LYS A 89 12.06 11.32 3.31
C LYS A 89 13.53 11.18 2.92
N ARG A 90 14.02 12.10 2.07
CA ARG A 90 15.41 12.16 1.60
C ARG A 90 15.86 10.92 0.83
N VAL A 91 14.91 10.23 0.21
CA VAL A 91 15.17 9.08 -0.66
C VAL A 91 14.55 9.37 -2.02
N VAL A 92 15.38 9.37 -3.06
CA VAL A 92 14.94 9.47 -4.46
C VAL A 92 14.21 8.19 -4.84
N TYR A 93 13.01 8.29 -5.44
CA TYR A 93 12.19 7.11 -5.73
C TYR A 93 12.88 6.10 -6.68
N MET A 94 13.68 6.58 -7.63
CA MET A 94 14.49 5.73 -8.50
C MET A 94 15.51 4.90 -7.72
N LEU A 95 16.13 5.47 -6.69
CA LEU A 95 17.07 4.74 -5.81
C LEU A 95 16.35 3.79 -4.86
N ALA A 96 15.16 4.17 -4.37
CA ALA A 96 14.34 3.29 -3.53
C ALA A 96 13.91 2.02 -4.27
N THR A 97 13.68 2.12 -5.57
CA THR A 97 13.11 1.03 -6.38
C THR A 97 14.14 0.21 -7.14
N GLN A 98 15.40 0.67 -7.23
CA GLN A 98 16.44 0.06 -8.07
C GLN A 98 16.65 -1.43 -7.78
N ASN A 99 16.65 -1.80 -6.50
CA ASN A 99 16.97 -3.16 -6.05
C ASN A 99 15.72 -4.01 -5.80
N ILE A 100 14.52 -3.53 -6.11
CA ILE A 100 13.31 -4.32 -5.92
C ILE A 100 13.26 -5.43 -6.97
N ASN A 101 13.43 -6.67 -6.51
CA ASN A 101 13.43 -7.90 -7.29
C ASN A 101 13.20 -9.11 -6.37
N ALA A 102 13.10 -10.31 -6.95
CA ALA A 102 12.92 -11.55 -6.19
C ALA A 102 14.01 -11.77 -5.14
N GLN A 103 15.28 -11.53 -5.48
CA GLN A 103 16.43 -11.78 -4.60
C GLN A 103 16.40 -10.94 -3.32
N THR A 104 15.82 -9.74 -3.38
CA THR A 104 15.71 -8.85 -2.21
C THR A 104 14.41 -9.04 -1.45
N LEU A 105 13.33 -9.46 -2.10
CA LEU A 105 12.00 -9.56 -1.50
C LEU A 105 11.70 -10.95 -0.92
N GLU A 106 12.09 -12.03 -1.59
CA GLU A 106 11.76 -13.40 -1.16
C GLU A 106 12.34 -13.77 0.22
N PRO A 107 13.57 -13.35 0.60
CA PRO A 107 14.07 -13.55 1.96
C PRO A 107 13.24 -12.85 3.04
N GLN A 108 12.38 -11.89 2.69
CA GLN A 108 11.49 -11.16 3.60
C GLN A 108 10.13 -11.85 3.76
N GLY A 109 9.95 -13.05 3.19
CA GLY A 109 8.72 -13.82 3.32
C GLY A 109 7.59 -13.41 2.37
N VAL A 110 7.92 -12.76 1.25
CA VAL A 110 6.96 -12.42 0.19
C VAL A 110 7.42 -13.00 -1.14
N ARG A 111 6.51 -13.54 -1.95
CA ARG A 111 6.82 -14.01 -3.29
C ARG A 111 6.77 -12.84 -4.27
N PHE A 112 7.84 -12.62 -5.02
CA PHE A 112 7.84 -11.62 -6.08
C PHE A 112 6.97 -12.11 -7.26
N VAL A 113 6.10 -11.24 -7.79
CA VAL A 113 5.25 -11.55 -8.95
C VAL A 113 5.74 -10.79 -10.18
N LYS A 114 5.74 -9.46 -10.14
CA LYS A 114 6.23 -8.61 -11.23
C LYS A 114 6.57 -7.20 -10.76
N LYS A 115 7.31 -6.48 -11.61
CA LYS A 115 7.63 -5.06 -11.47
C LYS A 115 7.43 -4.40 -12.82
N GLU A 116 6.73 -3.27 -12.87
CA GLU A 116 6.45 -2.54 -14.10
C GLU A 116 6.56 -1.02 -13.90
N ASN A 117 6.99 -0.32 -14.96
CA ASN A 117 6.95 1.13 -15.01
C ASN A 117 5.53 1.55 -15.41
N VAL A 118 4.96 2.51 -14.68
CA VAL A 118 3.62 3.04 -14.94
C VAL A 118 3.66 4.57 -14.88
N ILE A 119 2.65 5.19 -15.50
CA ILE A 119 2.41 6.62 -15.41
C ILE A 119 1.13 6.81 -14.60
N THR A 120 1.19 7.63 -13.55
CA THR A 120 0.02 7.98 -12.74
C THR A 120 -0.96 8.85 -13.53
N TYR A 121 -2.20 8.98 -13.04
CA TYR A 121 -3.22 9.81 -13.71
C TYR A 121 -2.90 11.30 -13.72
N ASN A 122 -1.92 11.74 -12.94
CA ASN A 122 -1.37 13.09 -12.96
C ASN A 122 -0.02 13.18 -13.70
N ASN A 123 0.31 12.20 -14.53
CA ASN A 123 1.47 12.19 -15.43
C ASN A 123 2.84 12.15 -14.72
N ASN A 124 2.90 11.55 -13.53
CA ASN A 124 4.15 11.27 -12.83
C ASN A 124 4.62 9.85 -13.17
N GLU A 125 5.94 9.69 -13.27
CA GLU A 125 6.55 8.37 -13.37
C GLU A 125 6.41 7.62 -12.04
N ALA A 126 6.15 6.32 -12.14
CA ALA A 126 6.03 5.45 -10.99
C ALA A 126 6.48 4.02 -11.31
N ILE A 127 6.81 3.27 -10.26
CA ILE A 127 7.08 1.85 -10.31
C ILE A 127 5.98 1.13 -9.55
N LEU A 128 5.33 0.17 -10.20
CA LEU A 128 4.37 -0.71 -9.57
C LEU A 128 4.98 -2.10 -9.38
N VAL A 129 4.95 -2.59 -8.14
CA VAL A 129 5.50 -3.89 -7.75
C VAL A 129 4.38 -4.75 -7.21
N TYR A 130 4.34 -5.99 -7.68
CA TYR A 130 3.37 -6.99 -7.27
C TYR A 130 4.09 -8.07 -6.48
N VAL A 131 3.58 -8.36 -5.29
CA VAL A 131 4.04 -9.46 -4.45
C VAL A 131 2.85 -10.25 -3.93
N GLU A 132 3.11 -11.48 -3.51
CA GLU A 132 2.16 -12.32 -2.80
C GLU A 132 2.72 -12.73 -1.45
N ASN A 133 1.86 -12.88 -0.45
CA ASN A 133 2.23 -13.42 0.85
C ASN A 133 1.11 -14.28 1.42
N GLU A 134 1.46 -15.32 2.15
CA GLU A 134 0.49 -16.17 2.84
C GLU A 134 0.28 -15.67 4.28
N ILE A 135 -0.98 -15.56 4.69
CA ILE A 135 -1.39 -15.21 6.05
C ILE A 135 -2.45 -16.22 6.47
N GLU A 136 -2.13 -17.00 7.51
CA GLU A 136 -3.07 -18.00 8.08
C GLU A 136 -3.66 -18.95 7.02
N GLY A 137 -2.84 -19.36 6.04
CA GLY A 137 -3.25 -20.25 4.95
C GLY A 137 -3.97 -19.57 3.78
N ASN A 138 -4.19 -18.26 3.84
CA ASN A 138 -4.78 -17.48 2.76
C ASN A 138 -3.71 -16.70 2.00
N THR A 139 -3.75 -16.75 0.67
CA THR A 139 -2.86 -15.95 -0.17
C THR A 139 -3.42 -14.53 -0.35
N PHE A 140 -2.59 -13.54 -0.02
CA PHE A 140 -2.85 -12.14 -0.30
C PHE A 140 -1.97 -11.66 -1.44
N GLU A 141 -2.55 -10.88 -2.34
CA GLU A 141 -1.80 -10.09 -3.32
C GLU A 141 -1.58 -8.68 -2.74
N ARG A 142 -0.40 -8.11 -3.01
CA ARG A 142 -0.08 -6.73 -2.66
C ARG A 142 0.50 -6.01 -3.87
N MET A 143 -0.14 -4.90 -4.24
CA MET A 143 0.37 -3.90 -5.17
C MET A 143 1.08 -2.80 -4.40
N MET A 144 2.30 -2.44 -4.79
CA MET A 144 3.09 -1.39 -4.18
C MET A 144 3.48 -0.37 -5.26
N LEU A 145 2.89 0.82 -5.19
CA LEU A 145 3.22 1.94 -6.06
C LEU A 145 4.26 2.82 -5.38
N PHE A 146 5.38 3.04 -6.07
CA PHE A 146 6.43 3.96 -5.67
C PHE A 146 6.50 5.10 -6.69
N THR A 147 6.37 6.34 -6.23
CA THR A 147 6.54 7.55 -7.03
C THR A 147 7.20 8.62 -6.16
N GLY A 148 7.51 9.78 -6.71
CA GLY A 148 8.13 10.86 -5.93
C GLY A 148 9.01 11.74 -6.79
N ASP A 149 9.95 12.41 -6.13
CA ASP A 149 10.89 13.34 -6.74
C ASP A 149 12.33 13.06 -6.25
N TYR A 150 13.23 14.03 -6.45
CA TYR A 150 14.63 13.92 -6.04
C TYR A 150 14.85 14.05 -4.52
N THR A 151 13.80 14.29 -3.75
CA THR A 151 13.87 14.58 -2.31
C THR A 151 13.02 13.64 -1.48
N ARG A 152 11.99 13.01 -2.05
CA ARG A 152 11.11 12.07 -1.36
C ARG A 152 10.61 10.94 -2.26
N THR A 153 10.28 9.82 -1.62
CA THR A 153 9.53 8.74 -2.24
C THR A 153 8.20 8.58 -1.52
N ILE A 154 7.12 8.61 -2.27
CA ILE A 154 5.78 8.26 -1.84
C ILE A 154 5.55 6.79 -2.15
N TRP A 155 5.07 6.05 -1.15
CA TRP A 155 4.80 4.62 -1.24
C TRP A 155 3.37 4.34 -0.80
N LEU A 156 2.53 3.95 -1.76
CA LEU A 156 1.20 3.44 -1.51
C LEU A 156 1.20 1.94 -1.75
N SER A 157 0.54 1.18 -0.88
CA SER A 157 0.37 -0.25 -1.06
C SER A 157 -1.08 -0.64 -0.84
N ALA A 158 -1.60 -1.50 -1.72
CA ALA A 158 -2.92 -2.10 -1.60
C ALA A 158 -2.75 -3.61 -1.42
N SER A 159 -3.29 -4.18 -0.35
CA SER A 159 -3.30 -5.63 -0.12
C SER A 159 -4.72 -6.16 -0.11
N TYR A 160 -4.93 -7.36 -0.67
CA TYR A 160 -6.25 -7.98 -0.77
C TYR A 160 -6.16 -9.51 -0.94
N PRO A 161 -7.21 -10.27 -0.57
CA PRO A 161 -7.26 -11.71 -0.79
C PRO A 161 -7.19 -12.04 -2.28
N LYS A 162 -6.31 -12.97 -2.67
CA LYS A 162 -6.09 -13.35 -4.07
C LYS A 162 -7.36 -13.85 -4.75
N GLU A 163 -8.23 -14.53 -4.02
CA GLU A 163 -9.54 -15.00 -4.51
C GLU A 163 -10.47 -13.88 -4.99
N LEU A 164 -10.29 -12.65 -4.50
CA LEU A 164 -11.08 -11.49 -4.90
C LEU A 164 -10.44 -10.69 -6.03
N SER A 165 -9.24 -11.06 -6.52
CA SER A 165 -8.44 -10.25 -7.44
C SER A 165 -9.22 -9.76 -8.65
N GLU A 166 -10.00 -10.64 -9.31
CA GLU A 166 -10.81 -10.28 -10.48
C GLU A 166 -11.82 -9.14 -10.21
N SER A 167 -12.33 -9.06 -8.98
CA SER A 167 -13.38 -8.11 -8.60
C SER A 167 -12.84 -6.75 -8.13
N ILE A 168 -11.69 -6.71 -7.48
CA ILE A 168 -11.19 -5.50 -6.80
C ILE A 168 -9.84 -4.99 -7.31
N HIS A 169 -9.08 -5.79 -8.07
CA HIS A 169 -7.75 -5.41 -8.55
C HIS A 169 -7.80 -4.08 -9.30
N LYS A 170 -8.68 -3.95 -10.30
CA LYS A 170 -8.77 -2.72 -11.12
C LYS A 170 -9.08 -1.50 -10.25
N MET A 171 -10.01 -1.63 -9.32
CA MET A 171 -10.42 -0.56 -8.42
C MET A 171 -9.25 -0.07 -7.56
N LEU A 172 -8.48 -1.00 -6.99
CA LEU A 172 -7.30 -0.69 -6.20
C LEU A 172 -6.18 -0.09 -7.05
N TYR A 173 -5.95 -0.65 -8.24
CA TYR A 173 -4.99 -0.14 -9.20
C TYR A 173 -5.27 1.32 -9.58
N ASP A 174 -6.52 1.64 -9.94
CA ASP A 174 -6.96 3.00 -10.27
C ASP A 174 -6.76 3.95 -9.08
N SER A 175 -7.05 3.47 -7.86
CA SER A 175 -6.84 4.24 -6.63
C SER A 175 -5.36 4.58 -6.41
N LEU A 176 -4.45 3.61 -6.57
CA LEU A 176 -3.01 3.87 -6.45
C LEU A 176 -2.51 4.87 -7.50
N LEU A 177 -2.95 4.74 -8.76
CA LEU A 177 -2.55 5.65 -9.84
C LEU A 177 -3.13 7.06 -9.71
N SER A 178 -4.10 7.29 -8.84
CA SER A 178 -4.70 8.61 -8.60
C SER A 178 -3.85 9.53 -7.71
N VAL A 179 -2.71 9.05 -7.20
CA VAL A 179 -1.82 9.80 -6.31
C VAL A 179 -1.36 11.13 -6.93
N LYS A 180 -1.31 12.20 -6.13
CA LYS A 180 -0.86 13.56 -6.49
C LYS A 180 -0.05 14.16 -5.37
N PHE A 181 1.12 14.71 -5.67
CA PHE A 181 2.09 15.28 -4.73
C PHE A 181 2.88 16.43 -5.35
#